data_AF-A0A915B2M1-F1
#
_entry.id   AF-A0A915B2M1-F1
#
_cell.length_a   1.000
_cell.length_b   1.000
_cell.length_c   1.000
_cell.angle_alpha   90.00
_cell.angle_beta   90.00
_cell.angle_gamma   90.00
#
_symmetry.space_group_name_H-M   'P 1'
#
loop_
_entity.id
_entity.type
_entity.pdbx_description
1 polymer ?
#
loop_
_entity_poly.entity_id
_entity_poly.type
_entity_poly.pdbx_seq_one_letter_code
_entity_poly.pdbx_strand_id
1 'polypeptide(L)'
;MFEFCESPETSDKSGCRTVLCIIGAASIIGTIYDYFFSKKYEQTALGKSTIMQCFTAFSIHTNIAGIFSTENVRKSGQIGPIHFMRLISLVWIVTGHVASTASVLMTNPLSAARIIEDWSTQILTNAYFAVDTFFFMSGLLVAFMWFKGYYSNKRMQMSPLTWIMFYVHRIVRLSPSYYLVIAFYTFVFRTFIKNMPNLLYHLPDSCEENWWTNFIYLNNYIDYANQCYLISWYLATDLQMYIFSPIILIPLAIKPLLGFIIAVLILLASTAANMATIYKYYFPPSDYALGAMDPRMKDLNKYTLLIYGAPWIRCQIYIIGMLTGYLLQTKKELHINRVGL
;
A
#
# COMPACT_ATOMS: atom_id res chain seq x y z
N MET A 1 -24.05 -12.49 10.44
CA MET A 1 -23.61 -11.55 11.47
C MET A 1 -22.62 -10.53 10.87
N PHE A 2 -23.05 -9.80 9.85
CA PHE A 2 -22.48 -8.54 9.35
C PHE A 2 -23.51 -7.93 8.39
N GLU A 3 -24.71 -7.66 8.90
CA GLU A 3 -25.68 -6.75 8.27
C GLU A 3 -25.45 -5.40 8.95
N PHE A 4 -24.55 -4.59 8.40
CA PHE A 4 -24.45 -3.19 8.74
C PHE A 4 -24.66 -2.39 7.45
N CYS A 5 -25.69 -1.55 7.48
CA CYS A 5 -26.03 -0.51 6.50
C CYS A 5 -26.59 -0.98 5.15
N GLU A 6 -27.87 -1.38 5.13
CA GLU A 6 -28.66 -1.55 3.91
C GLU A 6 -29.86 -0.55 3.89
N SER A 7 -29.57 0.74 3.61
CA SER A 7 -30.52 1.87 3.33
C SER A 7 -31.58 2.24 4.42
N PRO A 8 -32.31 3.39 4.37
CA PRO A 8 -32.27 4.56 3.49
C PRO A 8 -31.88 5.90 4.19
N GLU A 9 -31.28 6.78 3.36
CA GLU A 9 -30.86 8.20 3.41
C GLU A 9 -30.86 9.10 4.68
N THR A 10 -31.47 8.76 5.81
CA THR A 10 -31.48 9.62 7.02
C THR A 10 -30.87 8.98 8.26
N SER A 11 -30.96 7.65 8.41
CA SER A 11 -30.39 6.92 9.55
C SER A 11 -28.87 6.77 9.46
N ASP A 12 -28.33 6.69 8.24
CA ASP A 12 -26.94 6.31 7.93
C ASP A 12 -25.90 7.35 8.42
N LYS A 13 -26.28 8.63 8.48
CA LYS A 13 -25.40 9.71 8.96
C LYS A 13 -25.23 9.73 10.48
N SER A 14 -26.08 9.05 11.24
CA SER A 14 -26.06 9.09 12.71
C SER A 14 -25.06 8.09 13.31
N GLY A 15 -25.00 6.88 12.74
CA GLY A 15 -24.13 5.80 13.24
C GLY A 15 -22.64 6.13 13.12
N CYS A 16 -22.20 6.64 11.97
CA CYS A 16 -20.76 6.86 11.77
C CYS A 16 -20.21 8.11 12.48
N ARG A 17 -21.01 9.19 12.59
CA ARG A 17 -20.67 10.33 13.45
C ARG A 17 -20.50 9.89 14.89
N THR A 18 -21.37 8.99 15.35
CA THR A 18 -21.24 8.37 16.67
C THR A 18 -19.94 7.56 16.81
N VAL A 19 -19.55 6.75 15.82
CA VAL A 19 -18.27 5.99 15.86
C VAL A 19 -17.05 6.91 15.92
N LEU A 20 -17.00 7.97 15.11
CA LEU A 20 -15.90 8.94 15.18
C LEU A 20 -15.86 9.70 16.51
N CYS A 21 -17.02 10.11 17.02
CA CYS A 21 -17.12 10.74 18.34
C CYS A 21 -16.65 9.79 19.44
N ILE A 22 -16.96 8.49 19.34
CA ILE A 22 -16.47 7.45 20.27
C ILE A 22 -14.95 7.32 20.18
N ILE A 23 -14.38 7.24 18.97
CA ILE A 23 -12.91 7.16 18.79
C ILE A 23 -12.24 8.43 19.32
N GLY A 24 -12.79 9.61 19.01
CA GLY A 24 -12.31 10.90 19.51
C GLY A 24 -12.36 10.98 21.03
N ALA A 25 -13.49 10.60 21.64
CA ALA A 25 -13.66 10.56 23.09
C ALA A 25 -12.69 9.56 23.75
N ALA A 26 -12.57 8.35 23.20
CA ALA A 26 -11.62 7.34 23.67
C ALA A 26 -10.17 7.85 23.58
N SER A 27 -9.82 8.59 22.51
CA SER A 27 -8.49 9.19 22.35
C SER A 27 -8.23 10.30 23.37
N ILE A 28 -9.21 11.17 23.62
CA ILE A 28 -9.09 12.23 24.64
C ILE A 28 -8.95 11.62 26.03
N ILE A 29 -9.83 10.70 26.41
CA ILE A 29 -9.81 10.09 27.75
C ILE A 29 -8.55 9.24 27.93
N GLY A 30 -8.14 8.49 26.89
CA GLY A 30 -6.88 7.74 26.87
C GLY A 30 -5.67 8.65 27.04
N THR A 31 -5.67 9.83 26.40
CA THR A 31 -4.59 10.82 26.56
C THR A 31 -4.56 11.43 27.95
N ILE A 32 -5.71 11.78 28.53
CA ILE A 32 -5.79 12.31 29.90
C ILE A 32 -5.29 11.27 30.89
N TYR A 33 -5.76 10.02 30.77
CA TYR A 33 -5.29 8.94 31.61
C TYR A 33 -3.78 8.75 31.48
N ASP A 34 -3.29 8.69 30.26
CA ASP A 34 -1.89 8.39 29.99
C ASP A 34 -0.95 9.50 30.51
N TYR A 35 -1.31 10.76 30.27
CA TYR A 35 -0.52 11.91 30.69
C TYR A 35 -0.44 12.08 32.21
N PHE A 36 -1.56 11.91 32.92
CA PHE A 36 -1.63 12.18 34.36
C PHE A 36 -1.40 10.94 35.24
N PHE A 37 -1.75 9.75 34.76
CA PHE A 37 -1.87 8.56 35.60
C PHE A 37 -0.98 7.39 35.16
N SER A 38 -0.55 7.32 33.89
CA SER A 38 0.23 6.18 33.36
C SER A 38 1.47 5.87 34.21
N LYS A 39 2.34 6.86 34.44
CA LYS A 39 3.57 6.69 35.25
C LYS A 39 3.30 6.25 36.69
N LYS A 40 2.15 6.63 37.26
CA LYS A 40 1.79 6.30 38.64
C LYS A 40 1.31 4.86 38.77
N TYR A 41 0.62 4.35 37.75
CA TYR A 41 -0.01 3.02 37.78
C TYR A 41 0.73 1.97 36.94
N GLU A 42 1.82 2.34 36.25
CA GLU A 42 2.59 1.46 35.35
C GLU A 42 2.99 0.12 36.01
N GLN A 43 3.40 0.15 37.28
CA GLN A 43 3.84 -1.06 38.00
C GLN A 43 2.69 -1.81 38.70
N THR A 44 1.48 -1.25 38.74
CA THR A 44 0.33 -1.87 39.40
C THR A 44 -0.37 -2.91 38.51
N ALA A 45 -1.14 -3.82 39.12
CA ALA A 45 -1.94 -4.81 38.39
C ALA A 45 -2.93 -4.16 37.41
N LEU A 46 -3.43 -2.95 37.74
CA LEU A 46 -4.33 -2.19 36.87
C LEU A 46 -3.62 -1.70 35.61
N GLY A 47 -2.41 -1.13 35.72
CA GLY A 47 -1.63 -0.66 34.57
C GLY A 47 -1.16 -1.79 33.65
N LYS A 48 -0.94 -2.99 34.21
CA LYS A 48 -0.56 -4.20 33.45
C LYS A 48 -1.75 -4.94 32.83
N SER A 49 -2.99 -4.54 33.11
CA SER A 49 -4.18 -5.17 32.54
C SER A 49 -4.26 -4.91 31.04
N THR A 50 -4.58 -5.94 30.25
CA THR A 50 -4.76 -5.84 28.79
C THR A 50 -5.76 -4.76 28.41
N ILE A 51 -6.83 -4.59 29.20
CA ILE A 51 -7.85 -3.56 28.96
C ILE A 51 -7.24 -2.17 29.08
N MET A 52 -6.41 -1.94 30.10
CA MET A 52 -5.76 -0.66 30.32
C MET A 52 -4.69 -0.36 29.27
N GLN A 53 -3.96 -1.39 28.81
CA GLN A 53 -3.02 -1.27 27.69
C GLN A 53 -3.72 -0.94 26.38
N CYS A 54 -4.85 -1.59 26.09
CA CYS A 54 -5.68 -1.25 24.93
C CYS A 54 -6.23 0.19 25.03
N PHE A 55 -6.58 0.65 26.22
CA PHE A 55 -7.08 2.00 26.43
C PHE A 55 -6.00 3.08 26.26
N THR A 56 -4.82 2.86 26.86
CA THR A 56 -3.66 3.74 26.71
C THR A 56 -3.10 3.76 25.29
N ALA A 57 -3.35 2.72 24.49
CA ALA A 57 -2.99 2.72 23.06
C ALA A 57 -3.70 3.82 22.24
N PHE A 58 -4.82 4.38 22.73
CA PHE A 58 -5.48 5.55 22.10
C PHE A 58 -4.88 6.90 22.51
N SER A 59 -3.89 6.92 23.42
CA SER A 59 -3.24 8.16 23.87
C SER A 59 -2.57 8.89 22.71
N ILE A 60 -3.06 10.09 22.41
CA ILE A 60 -2.50 10.97 21.39
C ILE A 60 -1.09 11.39 21.80
N HIS A 61 -0.87 11.69 23.08
CA HIS A 61 0.44 12.13 23.59
C HIS A 61 1.54 11.09 23.31
N THR A 62 1.33 9.84 23.73
CA THR A 62 2.34 8.78 23.57
C THR A 62 2.48 8.33 22.12
N ASN A 63 1.39 8.30 21.35
CA ASN A 63 1.48 8.02 19.92
C ASN A 63 2.24 9.11 19.16
N ILE A 64 2.00 10.40 19.44
CA ILE A 64 2.75 11.52 18.83
C ILE A 64 4.21 11.48 19.23
N ALA A 65 4.52 11.30 20.53
CA ALA A 65 5.89 11.16 20.99
C ALA A 65 6.60 9.97 20.30
N GLY A 66 5.90 8.85 20.10
CA GLY A 66 6.39 7.70 19.36
C GLY A 66 6.66 7.98 17.87
N ILE A 67 5.79 8.75 17.20
CA ILE A 67 5.96 9.15 15.79
C ILE A 67 7.22 9.99 15.61
N PHE A 68 7.51 10.90 16.54
CA PHE A 68 8.70 11.76 16.49
C PHE A 68 9.94 11.14 17.13
N SER A 69 9.84 9.93 17.70
CA SER A 69 10.98 9.25 18.31
C SER A 69 11.95 8.71 17.25
N THR A 70 13.23 9.06 17.41
CA THR A 70 14.33 8.55 16.58
C THR A 70 15.13 7.43 17.25
N GLU A 71 14.70 6.94 18.42
CA GLU A 71 15.43 5.94 19.20
C GLU A 71 15.63 4.62 18.41
N ASN A 72 14.64 4.26 17.61
CA ASN A 72 14.65 3.01 16.84
C ASN A 72 15.43 3.08 15.52
N VAL A 73 15.97 4.25 15.14
CA VAL A 73 16.66 4.45 13.84
C VAL A 73 17.95 3.63 13.74
N ARG A 74 18.60 3.32 14.87
CA ARG A 74 19.87 2.57 14.91
C ARG A 74 19.70 1.12 15.34
N LYS A 75 18.47 0.60 15.36
CA LYS A 75 18.21 -0.77 15.80
C LYS A 75 18.88 -1.77 14.85
N SER A 76 19.69 -2.67 15.41
CA SER A 76 20.41 -3.68 14.63
C SER A 76 19.44 -4.55 13.80
N GLY A 77 19.78 -4.77 12.53
CA GLY A 77 18.97 -5.55 11.60
C GLY A 77 17.90 -4.78 10.83
N GLN A 78 17.91 -3.44 10.87
CA GLN A 78 17.15 -2.59 9.94
C GLN A 78 17.95 -2.29 8.67
N ILE A 79 17.24 -2.11 7.55
CA ILE A 79 17.82 -1.72 6.28
C ILE A 79 17.59 -0.22 6.11
N GLY A 80 18.52 0.58 6.64
CA GLY A 80 18.40 2.05 6.73
C GLY A 80 17.93 2.76 5.44
N PRO A 81 18.49 2.47 4.25
CA PRO A 81 18.11 3.14 3.00
C PRO A 81 16.63 3.02 2.61
N ILE A 82 15.90 2.02 3.12
CA ILE A 82 14.46 1.84 2.88
C ILE A 82 13.65 3.05 3.36
N HIS A 83 14.06 3.68 4.46
CA HIS A 83 13.36 4.85 4.98
C HIS A 83 13.45 6.04 4.02
N PHE A 84 14.62 6.26 3.41
CA PHE A 84 14.82 7.32 2.44
C PHE A 84 14.08 7.06 1.12
N MET A 85 14.13 5.81 0.61
CA MET A 85 13.36 5.41 -0.57
C MET A 85 11.86 5.64 -0.38
N ARG A 86 11.35 5.33 0.82
CA ARG A 86 9.95 5.58 1.19
C ARG A 86 9.62 7.07 1.19
N LEU A 87 10.47 7.91 1.78
CA LEU A 87 10.26 9.36 1.82
C LEU A 87 10.13 9.95 0.41
N ILE A 88 11.10 9.66 -0.48
CA ILE A 88 11.07 10.16 -1.86
C ILE A 88 9.80 9.70 -2.58
N SER A 89 9.45 8.41 -2.45
CA SER A 89 8.29 7.86 -3.12
C SER A 89 6.97 8.45 -2.60
N LEU A 90 6.85 8.71 -1.29
CA LEU A 90 5.68 9.37 -0.72
C LEU A 90 5.53 10.80 -1.24
N VAL A 91 6.61 11.58 -1.26
CA VAL A 91 6.60 12.94 -1.82
C VAL A 91 6.16 12.88 -3.28
N TRP A 92 6.73 11.96 -4.06
CA TRP A 92 6.38 11.82 -5.46
C TRP A 92 4.91 11.46 -5.69
N ILE A 93 4.37 10.48 -4.94
CA ILE A 93 2.95 10.09 -5.00
C ILE A 93 2.04 11.28 -4.65
N VAL A 94 2.32 12.00 -3.57
CA VAL A 94 1.50 13.13 -3.12
C VAL A 94 1.52 14.25 -4.17
N THR A 95 2.69 14.62 -4.67
CA THR A 95 2.81 15.65 -5.71
C THR A 95 2.09 15.23 -7.00
N GLY A 96 2.21 13.96 -7.42
CA GLY A 96 1.52 13.42 -8.58
C GLY A 96 0.00 13.47 -8.44
N HIS A 97 -0.55 13.05 -7.31
CA HIS A 97 -2.00 13.13 -7.06
C HIS A 97 -2.51 14.57 -7.01
N VAL A 98 -1.78 15.48 -6.35
CA VAL A 98 -2.12 16.91 -6.34
C VAL A 98 -2.13 17.48 -7.75
N ALA A 99 -1.13 17.17 -8.56
CA ALA A 99 -1.06 17.61 -9.95
C ALA A 99 -2.21 17.03 -10.79
N SER A 100 -2.55 15.75 -10.61
CA SER A 100 -3.67 15.11 -11.32
C SER A 100 -5.01 15.77 -10.97
N THR A 101 -5.28 16.01 -9.69
CA THR A 101 -6.51 16.67 -9.24
C THR A 101 -6.56 18.12 -9.69
N ALA A 102 -5.43 18.83 -9.59
CA ALA A 102 -5.33 20.21 -10.05
C ALA A 102 -5.67 20.32 -11.54
N SER A 103 -5.18 19.39 -12.39
CA SER A 103 -5.44 19.40 -13.83
C SER A 103 -6.93 19.32 -14.20
N VAL A 104 -7.73 18.61 -13.39
CA VAL A 104 -9.20 18.50 -13.58
C VAL A 104 -9.93 19.76 -13.11
N LEU A 105 -9.36 20.50 -12.16
CA LEU A 105 -9.95 21.71 -11.57
C LEU A 105 -9.47 23.01 -12.23
N MET A 106 -8.61 22.94 -13.25
CA MET A 106 -8.09 24.12 -13.93
C MET A 106 -9.19 24.84 -14.73
N THR A 107 -9.23 26.16 -14.63
CA THR A 107 -10.13 27.02 -15.42
C THR A 107 -9.74 27.09 -16.90
N ASN A 108 -8.46 26.81 -17.22
CA ASN A 108 -7.97 26.76 -18.60
C ASN A 108 -7.24 25.43 -18.87
N PRO A 109 -7.92 24.41 -19.43
CA PRO A 109 -7.33 23.10 -19.69
C PRO A 109 -6.20 23.14 -20.75
N LEU A 110 -6.16 24.15 -21.63
CA LEU A 110 -5.07 24.33 -22.58
C LEU A 110 -3.74 24.68 -21.89
N SER A 111 -3.77 25.28 -20.70
CA SER A 111 -2.57 25.50 -19.90
C SER A 111 -1.99 24.19 -19.35
N ALA A 112 -2.84 23.19 -19.09
CA ALA A 112 -2.39 21.86 -18.67
C ALA A 112 -1.66 21.12 -19.80
N ALA A 113 -2.07 21.31 -21.06
CA ALA A 113 -1.41 20.71 -22.22
C ALA A 113 0.08 21.12 -22.31
N ARG A 114 0.38 22.41 -22.07
CA ARG A 114 1.76 22.93 -22.07
C ARG A 114 2.63 22.35 -20.96
N ILE A 115 2.02 22.01 -19.82
CA ILE A 115 2.73 21.36 -18.71
C ILE A 115 3.17 19.95 -19.10
N ILE A 116 2.55 19.28 -20.07
CA ILE A 116 2.88 17.90 -20.45
C ILE A 116 4.03 17.85 -21.47
N GLU A 117 4.29 18.94 -22.19
CA GLU A 117 5.33 19.00 -23.23
C GLU A 117 6.76 19.09 -22.66
N ASP A 118 6.91 19.68 -21.48
CA ASP A 118 8.22 19.87 -20.86
C ASP A 118 8.80 18.55 -20.29
N TRP A 119 10.10 18.36 -20.45
CA TRP A 119 10.80 17.22 -19.82
C TRP A 119 10.78 17.31 -18.28
N SER A 120 10.86 18.52 -17.74
CA SER A 120 10.95 18.78 -16.29
C SER A 120 9.69 18.36 -15.54
N THR A 121 8.54 18.30 -16.21
CA THR A 121 7.23 17.95 -15.66
C THR A 121 6.89 16.47 -15.88
N GLN A 122 7.70 15.72 -16.64
CA GLN A 122 7.51 14.28 -16.84
C GLN A 122 7.58 13.49 -15.53
N ILE A 123 8.30 14.01 -14.54
CA ILE A 123 8.28 13.42 -13.19
C ILE A 123 6.85 13.42 -12.64
N LEU A 124 6.03 14.42 -12.92
CA LEU A 124 4.66 14.51 -12.42
C LEU A 124 3.71 13.56 -13.17
N THR A 125 3.78 13.56 -14.51
CA THR A 125 2.92 12.71 -15.36
C THR A 125 3.22 11.22 -15.22
N ASN A 126 4.43 10.86 -14.77
CA ASN A 126 4.86 9.47 -14.53
C ASN A 126 4.82 9.06 -13.04
N ALA A 127 4.15 9.83 -12.18
CA ALA A 127 4.02 9.50 -10.75
C ALA A 127 3.35 8.13 -10.48
N TYR A 128 2.63 7.58 -11.46
CA TYR A 128 2.08 6.22 -11.47
C TYR A 128 3.12 5.11 -11.22
N PHE A 129 4.39 5.35 -11.50
CA PHE A 129 5.48 4.40 -11.22
C PHE A 129 6.06 4.54 -9.80
N ALA A 130 5.77 5.62 -9.07
CA ALA A 130 6.30 5.83 -7.73
C ALA A 130 5.89 4.71 -6.73
N VAL A 131 4.74 4.07 -6.98
CA VAL A 131 4.24 2.93 -6.18
C VAL A 131 5.14 1.70 -6.31
N ASP A 132 5.89 1.55 -7.41
CA ASP A 132 6.79 0.40 -7.62
C ASP A 132 7.90 0.32 -6.57
N THR A 133 8.32 1.46 -6.00
CA THR A 133 9.25 1.47 -4.87
C THR A 133 8.67 0.74 -3.67
N PHE A 134 7.36 0.85 -3.42
CA PHE A 134 6.71 0.13 -2.32
C PHE A 134 6.63 -1.36 -2.59
N PHE A 135 6.34 -1.77 -3.83
CA PHE A 135 6.36 -3.19 -4.22
C PHE A 135 7.78 -3.77 -4.11
N PHE A 136 8.81 -3.04 -4.55
CA PHE A 136 10.21 -3.40 -4.34
C PHE A 136 10.52 -3.62 -2.86
N MET A 137 10.23 -2.61 -2.02
CA MET A 137 10.49 -2.66 -0.58
C MET A 137 9.74 -3.81 0.10
N SER A 138 8.50 -4.08 -0.33
CA SER A 138 7.69 -5.19 0.18
C SER A 138 8.34 -6.53 -0.11
N GLY A 139 8.68 -6.81 -1.38
CA GLY A 139 9.37 -8.04 -1.76
C GLY A 139 10.71 -8.21 -1.04
N LEU A 140 11.49 -7.13 -0.95
CA LEU A 140 12.78 -7.11 -0.26
C LEU A 140 12.64 -7.49 1.22
N LEU A 141 11.74 -6.83 1.95
CA LEU A 141 11.54 -7.08 3.38
C LEU A 141 10.99 -8.49 3.63
N VAL A 142 10.09 -8.98 2.76
CA VAL A 142 9.53 -10.32 2.86
C VAL A 142 10.63 -11.37 2.74
N ALA A 143 11.46 -11.29 1.70
CA ALA A 143 12.56 -12.22 1.52
C ALA A 143 13.60 -12.09 2.65
N PHE A 144 14.03 -10.87 2.97
CA PHE A 144 15.04 -10.62 4.00
C PHE A 144 14.63 -11.22 5.36
N MET A 145 13.40 -10.94 5.81
CA MET A 145 12.90 -11.44 7.09
C MET A 145 12.66 -12.95 7.08
N TRP A 146 12.13 -13.49 5.98
CA TRP A 146 11.89 -14.93 5.87
C TRP A 146 13.20 -15.73 5.87
N PHE A 147 14.21 -15.28 5.11
CA PHE A 147 15.52 -15.92 5.09
C PHE A 147 16.27 -15.76 6.42
N LYS A 148 16.09 -14.65 7.13
CA LYS A 148 16.62 -14.50 8.50
C LYS A 148 16.08 -15.60 9.42
N GLY A 149 14.77 -15.89 9.37
CA GLY A 149 14.15 -17.01 10.09
C GLY A 149 14.65 -18.38 9.62
N TYR A 150 14.77 -18.55 8.30
CA TYR A 150 15.25 -19.79 7.68
C TYR A 150 16.67 -20.18 8.14
N TYR A 151 17.60 -19.22 8.16
CA TYR A 151 18.98 -19.46 8.60
C TYR A 151 19.08 -19.65 10.12
N SER A 152 18.12 -19.13 10.89
CA SER A 152 18.06 -19.36 12.33
C SER A 152 17.53 -20.76 12.67
N ASN A 153 16.45 -21.20 12.02
CA ASN A 153 15.87 -22.53 12.23
C ASN A 153 15.09 -22.99 10.99
N LYS A 154 15.77 -23.74 10.12
CA LYS A 154 15.21 -24.24 8.86
C LYS A 154 13.95 -25.09 9.04
N ARG A 155 13.93 -26.00 10.03
CA ARG A 155 12.81 -26.92 10.25
C ARG A 155 11.56 -26.15 10.69
N MET A 156 11.73 -25.20 11.60
CA MET A 156 10.63 -24.34 12.05
C MET A 156 10.13 -23.46 10.91
N GLN A 157 11.03 -22.79 10.17
CA GLN A 157 10.65 -21.87 9.10
C GLN A 157 9.85 -22.54 7.97
N MET A 158 10.15 -23.82 7.69
CA MET A 158 9.45 -24.61 6.67
C MET A 158 8.17 -25.29 7.20
N SER A 159 7.84 -25.12 8.49
CA SER A 159 6.67 -25.77 9.08
C SER A 159 5.36 -25.17 8.55
N PRO A 160 4.28 -25.97 8.45
CA PRO A 160 2.96 -25.47 8.04
C PRO A 160 2.45 -24.35 8.97
N LEU A 161 2.73 -24.45 10.27
CA LEU A 161 2.33 -23.43 11.24
C LEU A 161 3.00 -22.08 10.97
N THR A 162 4.30 -22.07 10.64
CA THR A 162 5.00 -20.82 10.29
C THR A 162 4.46 -20.21 9.00
N TRP A 163 4.07 -21.03 8.01
CA TRP A 163 3.40 -20.53 6.80
C TRP A 163 2.00 -19.96 7.08
N ILE A 164 1.21 -20.57 7.96
CA ILE A 164 -0.07 -20.00 8.40
C ILE A 164 0.17 -18.65 9.09
N MET A 165 1.12 -18.61 10.03
CA MET A 165 1.47 -17.39 10.76
C MET A 165 2.04 -16.31 9.84
N PHE A 166 2.76 -16.67 8.77
CA PHE A 166 3.24 -15.74 7.75
C PHE A 166 2.08 -14.91 7.18
N TYR A 167 0.98 -15.56 6.76
CA TYR A 167 -0.20 -14.85 6.24
C TYR A 167 -0.99 -14.12 7.33
N VAL A 168 -1.20 -14.76 8.49
CA VAL A 168 -1.95 -14.15 9.61
C VAL A 168 -1.30 -12.86 10.07
N HIS A 169 0.02 -12.86 10.27
CA HIS A 169 0.77 -11.66 10.68
C HIS A 169 0.67 -10.54 9.65
N ARG A 170 0.64 -10.85 8.35
CA ARG A 170 0.48 -9.84 7.31
C ARG A 170 -0.89 -9.16 7.39
N ILE A 171 -1.96 -9.96 7.50
CA ILE A 171 -3.34 -9.47 7.57
C ILE A 171 -3.55 -8.66 8.85
N VAL A 172 -3.16 -9.19 10.02
CA VAL A 172 -3.31 -8.49 11.31
C VAL A 172 -2.51 -7.19 11.35
N ARG A 173 -1.37 -7.11 10.66
CA ARG A 173 -0.56 -5.89 10.58
C ARG A 173 -1.18 -4.82 9.68
N LEU A 174 -1.78 -5.20 8.56
CA LEU A 174 -2.21 -4.26 7.52
C LEU A 174 -3.69 -3.88 7.63
N SER A 175 -4.55 -4.87 7.84
CA SER A 175 -6.00 -4.73 7.78
C SER A 175 -6.59 -3.73 8.78
N PRO A 176 -6.16 -3.65 10.06
CA PRO A 176 -6.80 -2.73 11.00
C PRO A 176 -6.71 -1.26 10.56
N SER A 177 -5.51 -0.79 10.20
CA SER A 177 -5.33 0.57 9.70
C SER A 177 -6.03 0.78 8.35
N TYR A 178 -6.00 -0.22 7.48
CA TYR A 178 -6.62 -0.13 6.16
C TYR A 178 -8.14 0.00 6.25
N TYR A 179 -8.80 -0.83 7.06
CA TYR A 179 -10.26 -0.82 7.23
C TYR A 179 -10.74 0.46 7.92
N LEU A 180 -9.96 1.02 8.84
CA LEU A 180 -10.26 2.33 9.43
C LEU A 180 -10.24 3.44 8.37
N VAL A 181 -9.28 3.43 7.45
CA VAL A 181 -9.23 4.42 6.35
C VAL A 181 -10.40 4.23 5.39
N ILE A 182 -10.74 2.98 5.03
CA ILE A 182 -11.92 2.71 4.18
C ILE A 182 -13.20 3.19 4.86
N ALA A 183 -13.41 2.85 6.14
CA ALA A 183 -14.57 3.32 6.89
C ALA A 183 -14.63 4.85 6.96
N PHE A 184 -13.51 5.50 7.27
CA PHE A 184 -13.43 6.96 7.26
C PHE A 184 -13.75 7.53 5.88
N TYR A 185 -13.21 6.97 4.81
CA TYR A 185 -13.46 7.43 3.45
C TYR A 185 -14.94 7.31 3.08
N THR A 186 -15.52 6.12 3.24
CA THR A 186 -16.89 5.79 2.86
C THR A 186 -17.92 6.63 3.61
N PHE A 187 -17.77 6.75 4.94
CA PHE A 187 -18.83 7.31 5.77
C PHE A 187 -18.63 8.79 6.13
N VAL A 188 -17.38 9.26 6.14
CA VAL A 188 -17.03 10.59 6.66
C VAL A 188 -16.60 11.48 5.51
N PHE A 189 -15.48 11.14 4.87
CA PHE A 189 -14.84 11.98 3.88
C PHE A 189 -15.74 12.23 2.66
N ARG A 190 -16.43 11.20 2.17
CA ARG A 190 -17.40 11.31 1.08
C ARG A 190 -18.49 12.34 1.38
N THR A 191 -19.04 12.33 2.59
CA THR A 191 -20.10 13.27 3.00
C THR A 191 -19.60 14.72 3.05
N PHE A 192 -18.35 14.95 3.45
CA PHE A 192 -17.73 16.27 3.41
C PHE A 192 -17.52 16.76 1.98
N ILE A 193 -17.07 15.88 1.07
CA ILE A 193 -16.81 16.24 -0.33
C ILE A 193 -18.10 16.48 -1.11
N LYS A 194 -19.14 15.66 -0.94
CA LYS A 194 -20.42 15.79 -1.66
C LYS A 194 -21.06 17.17 -1.50
N ASN A 195 -20.81 17.84 -0.37
CA ASN A 195 -21.35 19.17 -0.06
C ASN A 195 -20.33 20.30 -0.29
N MET A 196 -19.18 20.01 -0.92
CA MET A 196 -18.12 21.00 -1.12
C MET A 196 -18.43 21.89 -2.35
N PRO A 197 -18.55 23.22 -2.21
CA PRO A 197 -18.96 24.12 -3.30
C PRO A 197 -18.02 24.13 -4.52
N ASN A 198 -16.75 23.78 -4.33
CA ASN A 198 -15.71 23.86 -5.36
C ASN A 198 -15.58 22.58 -6.22
N LEU A 199 -16.33 21.52 -5.89
CA LEU A 199 -16.29 20.29 -6.69
C LEU A 199 -17.44 20.32 -7.70
N LEU A 200 -17.20 20.96 -8.86
CA LEU A 200 -18.17 20.97 -9.97
C LEU A 200 -18.37 19.59 -10.64
N TYR A 201 -17.67 18.56 -10.17
CA TYR A 201 -17.68 17.22 -10.74
C TYR A 201 -18.46 16.26 -9.85
N HIS A 202 -19.50 15.63 -10.42
CA HIS A 202 -20.15 14.47 -9.79
C HIS A 202 -19.18 13.29 -9.83
N LEU A 203 -18.46 13.07 -8.73
CA LEU A 203 -17.77 11.80 -8.53
C LEU A 203 -18.84 10.70 -8.46
N PRO A 204 -18.81 9.69 -9.36
CA PRO A 204 -19.70 8.55 -9.23
C PRO A 204 -19.42 7.90 -7.89
N ASP A 205 -20.47 7.74 -7.09
CA ASP A 205 -20.33 7.06 -5.81
C ASP A 205 -20.67 5.58 -5.95
N SER A 206 -19.62 4.79 -6.06
CA SER A 206 -19.72 3.34 -6.12
C SER A 206 -19.37 2.69 -4.77
N CYS A 207 -19.17 3.50 -3.72
CA CYS A 207 -18.80 2.97 -2.41
C CYS A 207 -19.91 2.14 -1.78
N GLU A 208 -21.17 2.54 -1.94
CA GLU A 208 -22.31 1.80 -1.37
C GLU A 208 -22.36 0.34 -1.86
N GLU A 209 -22.01 0.11 -3.13
CA GLU A 209 -22.02 -1.23 -3.73
C GLU A 209 -20.69 -1.98 -3.59
N ASN A 210 -19.54 -1.27 -3.62
CA ASN A 210 -18.23 -1.89 -3.77
C ASN A 210 -17.31 -1.77 -2.55
N TRP A 211 -17.74 -1.20 -1.41
CA TRP A 211 -16.87 -1.06 -0.23
C TRP A 211 -16.31 -2.40 0.26
N TRP A 212 -17.09 -3.48 0.20
CA TRP A 212 -16.73 -4.81 0.67
C TRP A 212 -15.55 -5.43 -0.10
N THR A 213 -15.34 -5.04 -1.36
CA THR A 213 -14.21 -5.54 -2.17
C THR A 213 -12.85 -5.18 -1.57
N ASN A 214 -12.78 -4.08 -0.81
CA ASN A 214 -11.58 -3.65 -0.09
C ASN A 214 -11.28 -4.57 1.11
N PHE A 215 -12.29 -5.08 1.80
CA PHE A 215 -12.11 -5.99 2.95
C PHE A 215 -11.46 -7.32 2.56
N ILE A 216 -11.66 -7.74 1.31
CA ILE A 216 -11.07 -8.97 0.77
C ILE A 216 -9.89 -8.69 -0.16
N TYR A 217 -9.44 -7.43 -0.29
CA TYR A 217 -8.31 -7.03 -1.14
C TYR A 217 -8.49 -7.44 -2.62
N LEU A 218 -9.70 -7.29 -3.16
CA LEU A 218 -10.03 -7.54 -4.57
C LEU A 218 -10.62 -6.32 -5.27
N ASN A 219 -10.51 -5.13 -4.68
CA ASN A 219 -11.01 -3.88 -5.28
C ASN A 219 -10.29 -3.51 -6.59
N ASN A 220 -9.07 -4.02 -6.83
CA ASN A 220 -8.36 -3.84 -8.11
C ASN A 220 -8.81 -4.83 -9.22
N TYR A 221 -9.72 -5.77 -8.90
CA TYR A 221 -10.22 -6.79 -9.82
C TYR A 221 -11.73 -6.74 -10.00
N ILE A 222 -12.45 -6.77 -8.88
CA ILE A 222 -13.91 -6.73 -8.85
C ILE A 222 -14.32 -5.29 -9.09
N ASP A 223 -15.09 -5.10 -10.15
CA ASP A 223 -15.61 -3.80 -10.58
C ASP A 223 -14.54 -2.69 -10.55
N TYR A 224 -13.40 -2.99 -11.18
CA TYR A 224 -12.19 -2.15 -11.19
C TYR A 224 -12.41 -0.72 -11.71
N ALA A 225 -13.50 -0.47 -12.45
CA ALA A 225 -13.87 0.86 -12.92
C ALA A 225 -14.58 1.71 -11.85
N ASN A 226 -15.22 1.05 -10.86
CA ASN A 226 -16.10 1.66 -9.87
C ASN A 226 -15.61 1.35 -8.44
N GLN A 227 -14.32 1.58 -8.19
CA GLN A 227 -13.72 1.31 -6.89
C GLN A 227 -14.20 2.31 -5.84
N CYS A 228 -14.53 1.81 -4.64
CA CYS A 228 -14.88 2.70 -3.53
C CYS A 228 -13.74 3.65 -3.17
N TYR A 229 -12.55 3.12 -2.88
CA TYR A 229 -11.37 3.93 -2.57
C TYR A 229 -10.25 3.61 -3.56
N LEU A 230 -10.20 4.38 -4.64
CA LEU A 230 -9.29 4.18 -5.77
C LEU A 230 -7.85 3.92 -5.30
N ILE A 231 -7.32 4.80 -4.45
CA ILE A 231 -5.91 4.77 -4.01
C ILE A 231 -5.56 3.43 -3.34
N SER A 232 -6.49 2.65 -2.80
CA SER A 232 -6.17 1.39 -2.13
C SER A 232 -5.85 0.20 -3.04
N TRP A 233 -5.99 0.34 -4.36
CA TRP A 233 -5.66 -0.71 -5.33
C TRP A 233 -4.25 -1.32 -5.10
N TYR A 234 -3.27 -0.51 -4.67
CA TYR A 234 -1.89 -0.97 -4.49
C TYR A 234 -1.77 -1.92 -3.29
N LEU A 235 -2.58 -1.74 -2.24
CA LEU A 235 -2.58 -2.64 -1.09
C LEU A 235 -3.12 -4.01 -1.45
N ALA A 236 -4.17 -4.05 -2.29
CA ALA A 236 -4.69 -5.29 -2.86
C ALA A 236 -3.64 -5.99 -3.72
N THR A 237 -3.00 -5.26 -4.62
CA THR A 237 -1.93 -5.78 -5.49
C THR A 237 -0.76 -6.33 -4.68
N ASP A 238 -0.32 -5.61 -3.64
CA ASP A 238 0.75 -6.03 -2.74
C ASP A 238 0.40 -7.32 -1.97
N LEU A 239 -0.82 -7.44 -1.44
CA LEU A 239 -1.26 -8.67 -0.77
C LEU A 239 -1.33 -9.85 -1.75
N GLN A 240 -1.82 -9.63 -2.97
CA GLN A 240 -1.88 -10.66 -4.01
C GLN A 240 -0.47 -11.16 -4.35
N MET A 241 0.50 -10.26 -4.57
CA MET A 241 1.90 -10.67 -4.79
C MET A 241 2.52 -11.36 -3.56
N TYR A 242 2.15 -10.93 -2.35
CA TYR A 242 2.60 -11.55 -1.11
C TYR A 242 2.12 -13.00 -0.98
N ILE A 243 0.87 -13.30 -1.37
CA ILE A 243 0.31 -14.66 -1.39
C ILE A 243 1.15 -15.57 -2.30
N PHE A 244 1.66 -15.06 -3.42
CA PHE A 244 2.47 -15.82 -4.36
C PHE A 244 3.99 -15.83 -4.05
N SER A 245 4.44 -15.06 -3.05
CA SER A 245 5.86 -15.04 -2.64
C SER A 245 6.50 -16.42 -2.34
N PRO A 246 5.80 -17.45 -1.79
CA PRO A 246 6.40 -18.76 -1.54
C PRO A 246 6.94 -19.45 -2.81
N ILE A 247 6.36 -19.15 -3.98
CA ILE A 247 6.80 -19.70 -5.28
C ILE A 247 8.27 -19.37 -5.56
N ILE A 248 8.77 -18.26 -5.02
CA ILE A 248 10.17 -17.84 -5.18
C ILE A 248 10.98 -18.14 -3.91
N LEU A 249 10.42 -17.92 -2.72
CA LEU A 249 11.12 -18.15 -1.45
C LEU A 249 11.53 -19.62 -1.27
N ILE A 250 10.62 -20.57 -1.51
CA ILE A 250 10.87 -22.00 -1.27
C ILE A 250 11.97 -22.53 -2.21
N PRO A 251 11.90 -22.30 -3.54
CA PRO A 251 12.98 -22.76 -4.42
C PRO A 251 14.33 -22.11 -4.12
N LEU A 252 14.36 -20.79 -3.83
CA LEU A 252 15.59 -20.10 -3.41
C LEU A 252 16.21 -20.73 -2.16
N ALA A 253 15.37 -21.19 -1.21
CA ALA A 253 15.82 -21.80 0.03
C ALA A 253 16.36 -23.23 -0.14
N ILE A 254 15.79 -24.01 -1.08
CA ILE A 254 16.18 -25.39 -1.34
C ILE A 254 17.41 -25.44 -2.26
N LYS A 255 17.32 -24.77 -3.42
CA LYS A 255 18.39 -24.68 -4.42
C LYS A 255 18.38 -23.28 -5.03
N PRO A 256 19.32 -22.39 -4.65
CA PRO A 256 19.32 -21.00 -5.11
C PRO A 256 19.21 -20.86 -6.63
N LEU A 257 19.93 -21.69 -7.39
CA LEU A 257 19.86 -21.70 -8.86
C LEU A 257 18.44 -21.92 -9.39
N LEU A 258 17.68 -22.85 -8.78
CA LEU A 258 16.29 -23.10 -9.16
C LEU A 258 15.42 -21.88 -8.89
N GLY A 259 15.61 -21.22 -7.73
CA GLY A 259 14.91 -19.98 -7.41
C GLY A 259 15.21 -18.83 -8.37
N PHE A 260 16.46 -18.66 -8.79
CA PHE A 260 16.83 -17.68 -9.82
C PHE A 260 16.22 -18.01 -11.17
N ILE A 261 16.24 -19.28 -11.60
CA ILE A 261 15.61 -19.71 -12.86
C ILE A 261 14.11 -19.41 -12.83
N ILE A 262 13.41 -19.78 -11.76
CA ILE A 262 11.96 -19.51 -11.62
C ILE A 262 11.68 -18.01 -11.65
N ALA A 263 12.47 -17.21 -10.93
CA ALA A 263 12.33 -15.75 -10.96
C ALA A 263 12.49 -15.20 -12.38
N VAL A 264 13.54 -15.59 -13.11
CA VAL A 264 13.76 -15.16 -14.50
C VAL A 264 12.61 -15.59 -15.42
N LEU A 265 12.12 -16.83 -15.29
CA LEU A 265 10.98 -17.30 -16.09
C LEU A 265 9.72 -16.47 -15.83
N ILE A 266 9.43 -16.13 -14.57
CA ILE A 266 8.27 -15.28 -14.24
C ILE A 266 8.47 -13.85 -14.78
N LEU A 267 9.68 -13.29 -14.69
CA LEU A 267 9.99 -11.97 -15.27
C LEU A 267 9.79 -11.95 -16.78
N LEU A 268 10.26 -12.98 -17.49
CA LEU A 268 10.07 -13.12 -18.94
C LEU A 268 8.59 -13.29 -19.30
N ALA A 269 7.86 -14.13 -18.56
CA ALA A 269 6.43 -14.35 -18.78
C ALA A 269 5.62 -13.05 -18.53
N SER A 270 5.94 -12.32 -17.46
CA SER A 270 5.32 -11.03 -17.14
C SER A 270 5.62 -9.98 -18.23
N THR A 271 6.86 -9.92 -18.71
CA THR A 271 7.26 -9.01 -19.80
C THR A 271 6.52 -9.34 -21.09
N ALA A 272 6.44 -10.63 -21.46
CA ALA A 272 5.70 -11.08 -22.63
C ALA A 272 4.20 -10.77 -22.51
N ALA A 273 3.59 -10.99 -21.34
CA ALA A 273 2.21 -10.65 -21.07
C ALA A 273 1.96 -9.13 -21.16
N ASN A 274 2.89 -8.31 -20.67
CA ASN A 274 2.84 -6.85 -20.80
C ASN A 274 2.83 -6.44 -22.27
N MET A 275 3.82 -6.90 -23.04
CA MET A 275 3.93 -6.61 -24.47
C MET A 275 2.67 -7.06 -25.23
N ALA A 276 2.22 -8.30 -25.02
CA ALA A 276 1.04 -8.83 -25.69
C ALA A 276 -0.22 -7.99 -25.38
N THR A 277 -0.36 -7.53 -24.14
CA THR A 277 -1.49 -6.68 -23.71
C THR A 277 -1.43 -5.31 -24.38
N ILE A 278 -0.25 -4.67 -24.39
CA ILE A 278 -0.05 -3.37 -25.06
C ILE A 278 -0.38 -3.47 -26.55
N TYR A 279 0.15 -4.48 -27.25
CA TYR A 279 -0.11 -4.67 -28.69
C TYR A 279 -1.58 -4.97 -28.98
N LYS A 280 -2.26 -5.77 -28.14
CA LYS A 280 -3.66 -6.15 -28.36
C LYS A 280 -4.63 -5.00 -28.15
N TYR A 281 -4.39 -4.15 -27.16
CA TYR A 281 -5.32 -3.09 -26.76
C TYR A 281 -4.88 -1.68 -27.16
N TYR A 282 -3.72 -1.54 -27.82
CA TYR A 282 -3.14 -0.27 -28.24
C TYR A 282 -2.95 0.70 -27.06
N PHE A 283 -2.52 0.15 -25.92
CA PHE A 283 -2.36 0.93 -24.70
C PHE A 283 -1.21 1.93 -24.80
N PRO A 284 -1.36 3.13 -24.19
CA PRO A 284 -0.29 4.12 -24.13
C PRO A 284 0.86 3.63 -23.24
N PRO A 285 2.04 4.28 -23.33
CA PRO A 285 3.18 3.95 -22.46
C PRO A 285 2.97 4.33 -20.99
N SER A 286 1.96 5.15 -20.66
CA SER A 286 1.65 5.63 -19.31
C SER A 286 0.14 5.76 -19.12
N ASP A 287 -0.33 5.59 -17.87
CA ASP A 287 -1.75 5.70 -17.46
C ASP A 287 -2.27 7.15 -17.35
N TYR A 288 -1.52 8.10 -17.92
CA TYR A 288 -1.84 9.51 -17.80
C TYR A 288 -2.96 9.90 -18.76
N ALA A 289 -4.14 10.19 -18.21
CA ALA A 289 -5.38 10.40 -18.96
C ALA A 289 -5.36 11.60 -19.93
N LEU A 290 -4.48 12.58 -19.74
CA LEU A 290 -4.30 13.72 -20.64
C LEU A 290 -3.15 13.52 -21.64
N GLY A 291 -2.51 12.34 -21.64
CA GLY A 291 -1.45 11.98 -22.58
C GLY A 291 -1.98 11.61 -23.97
N ALA A 292 -1.06 11.44 -24.92
CA ALA A 292 -1.39 10.97 -26.25
C ALA A 292 -1.94 9.52 -26.20
N MET A 293 -3.10 9.30 -26.82
CA MET A 293 -3.76 8.00 -26.90
C MET A 293 -3.90 7.56 -28.36
N ASP A 294 -3.71 6.27 -28.61
CA ASP A 294 -3.94 5.69 -29.94
C ASP A 294 -5.45 5.71 -30.26
N PRO A 295 -5.88 6.20 -31.44
CA PRO A 295 -7.29 6.23 -31.83
C PRO A 295 -7.98 4.86 -31.84
N ARG A 296 -7.21 3.76 -31.90
CA ARG A 296 -7.71 2.38 -31.87
C ARG A 296 -7.97 1.89 -30.45
N MET A 297 -7.46 2.58 -29.44
CA MET A 297 -7.69 2.24 -28.04
C MET A 297 -9.18 2.42 -27.72
N LYS A 298 -9.80 1.36 -27.19
CA LYS A 298 -11.25 1.35 -26.94
C LYS A 298 -11.63 1.78 -25.52
N ASP A 299 -10.82 1.43 -24.53
CA ASP A 299 -11.19 1.54 -23.12
C ASP A 299 -9.95 1.74 -22.26
N LEU A 300 -9.81 2.95 -21.69
CA LEU A 300 -8.71 3.30 -20.80
C LEU A 300 -8.81 2.54 -19.47
N ASN A 301 -10.02 2.23 -18.97
CA ASN A 301 -10.16 1.53 -17.69
C ASN A 301 -9.55 0.11 -17.75
N LYS A 302 -9.51 -0.51 -18.93
CA LYS A 302 -8.82 -1.79 -19.11
C LYS A 302 -7.31 -1.67 -18.91
N TYR A 303 -6.71 -0.51 -19.14
CA TYR A 303 -5.32 -0.27 -18.78
C TYR A 303 -5.13 -0.43 -17.27
N THR A 304 -6.03 0.16 -16.48
CA THR A 304 -6.02 0.07 -15.02
C THR A 304 -6.02 -1.37 -14.55
N LEU A 305 -6.91 -2.21 -15.10
CA LEU A 305 -7.01 -3.63 -14.73
C LEU A 305 -5.82 -4.46 -15.21
N LEU A 306 -5.42 -4.29 -16.47
CA LEU A 306 -4.53 -5.24 -17.14
C LEU A 306 -3.04 -4.89 -17.02
N ILE A 307 -2.72 -3.63 -16.75
CA ILE A 307 -1.36 -3.10 -16.67
C ILE A 307 -1.12 -2.45 -15.30
N TYR A 308 -1.83 -1.36 -14.98
CA TYR A 308 -1.48 -0.49 -13.86
C TYR A 308 -1.64 -1.18 -12.50
N GLY A 309 -2.81 -1.76 -12.25
CA GLY A 309 -3.17 -2.49 -11.02
C GLY A 309 -2.99 -4.01 -11.12
N ALA A 310 -2.36 -4.50 -12.19
CA ALA A 310 -2.19 -5.92 -12.45
C ALA A 310 -1.00 -6.51 -11.68
N PRO A 311 -1.21 -7.41 -10.70
CA PRO A 311 -0.13 -8.05 -9.96
C PRO A 311 0.77 -8.90 -10.87
N TRP A 312 0.25 -9.48 -11.97
CA TRP A 312 1.08 -10.25 -12.91
C TRP A 312 2.01 -9.40 -13.78
N ILE A 313 1.75 -8.09 -13.91
CA ILE A 313 2.68 -7.14 -14.57
C ILE A 313 3.61 -6.52 -13.53
N ARG A 314 3.05 -6.07 -12.40
CA ARG A 314 3.78 -5.42 -11.30
C ARG A 314 4.65 -6.38 -10.48
N CYS A 315 4.49 -7.70 -10.63
CA CYS A 315 5.31 -8.68 -9.92
C CYS A 315 6.80 -8.53 -10.25
N GLN A 316 7.17 -7.94 -11.39
CA GLN A 316 8.57 -7.83 -11.79
C GLN A 316 9.41 -7.13 -10.73
N ILE A 317 9.01 -5.92 -10.32
CA ILE A 317 9.76 -5.15 -9.34
C ILE A 317 9.71 -5.80 -7.94
N TYR A 318 8.60 -6.46 -7.60
CA TYR A 318 8.46 -7.22 -6.36
C TYR A 318 9.46 -8.39 -6.31
N ILE A 319 9.64 -9.11 -7.43
CA ILE A 319 10.60 -10.20 -7.58
C ILE A 319 12.03 -9.67 -7.45
N ILE A 320 12.37 -8.56 -8.11
CA ILE A 320 13.69 -7.92 -7.94
C ILE A 320 13.94 -7.55 -6.47
N GLY A 321 12.92 -7.06 -5.78
CA GLY A 321 12.93 -6.87 -4.33
C GLY A 321 13.28 -8.15 -3.58
N MET A 322 12.55 -9.24 -3.82
CA MET A 322 12.81 -10.54 -3.18
C MET A 322 14.23 -11.07 -3.42
N LEU A 323 14.72 -10.98 -4.66
CA LEU A 323 16.09 -11.39 -4.99
C LEU A 323 17.12 -10.54 -4.23
N THR A 324 16.88 -9.23 -4.15
CA THR A 324 17.74 -8.31 -3.38
C THR A 324 17.72 -8.67 -1.90
N GLY A 325 16.54 -8.92 -1.31
CA GLY A 325 16.41 -9.33 0.10
C GLY A 325 17.11 -10.65 0.41
N TYR A 326 17.03 -11.63 -0.51
CA TYR A 326 17.79 -12.87 -0.42
C TYR A 326 19.31 -12.62 -0.46
N LEU A 327 19.79 -11.80 -1.39
CA LEU A 327 21.21 -11.46 -1.51
C LEU A 327 21.72 -10.74 -0.27
N LEU A 328 20.98 -9.78 0.29
CA LEU A 328 21.35 -9.07 1.52
C LEU A 328 21.48 -10.02 2.73
N GLN A 329 20.65 -11.07 2.78
CA GLN A 329 20.69 -12.03 3.87
C GLN A 329 21.79 -13.09 3.69
N THR A 330 22.21 -13.38 2.46
CA THR A 330 23.22 -14.41 2.13
C THR A 330 24.64 -13.86 1.98
N LYS A 331 24.77 -12.64 1.44
CA LYS A 331 26.03 -11.94 1.18
C LYS A 331 26.10 -10.72 2.09
N LYS A 332 26.70 -10.89 3.26
CA LYS A 332 26.85 -9.82 4.26
C LYS A 332 27.94 -8.80 3.89
N GLU A 333 28.89 -9.20 3.04
CA GLU A 333 29.98 -8.35 2.56
C GLU A 333 29.98 -8.34 1.04
N LEU A 334 30.00 -7.14 0.47
CA LEU A 334 30.16 -6.88 -0.96
C LEU A 334 31.50 -6.17 -1.14
N HIS A 335 32.47 -6.85 -1.76
CA HIS A 335 33.71 -6.22 -2.19
C HIS A 335 33.43 -5.40 -3.46
N ILE A 336 33.18 -4.11 -3.28
CA ILE A 336 33.08 -3.16 -4.38
C ILE A 336 34.51 -2.66 -4.64
N ASN A 337 35.12 -3.10 -5.74
CA ASN A 337 36.40 -2.57 -6.17
C ASN A 337 36.25 -1.06 -6.40
N ARG A 338 37.14 -0.24 -5.83
CA ARG A 338 37.16 1.20 -6.13
C ARG A 338 37.41 1.36 -7.62
N VAL A 339 36.44 1.90 -8.34
CA VAL A 339 36.65 2.40 -9.70
C VAL A 339 37.50 3.66 -9.52
N GLY A 340 38.74 3.62 -9.99
CA GLY A 340 39.62 4.78 -9.99
C GLY A 340 38.96 5.88 -10.85
N LEU A 341 38.64 7.00 -10.21
CA LEU A 341 38.25 8.25 -10.86
C LEU A 341 39.49 9.08 -11.15
#